data_AF-A0A3A8JFD3-F1
#
_entry.id   AF-A0A3A8JFD3-F1
#
_cell.length_a   1.000
_cell.length_b   1.000
_cell.length_c   1.000
_cell.angle_alpha   90.00
_cell.angle_beta   90.00
_cell.angle_gamma   90.00
#
_symmetry.space_group_name_H-M   'P 1'
#
loop_
_entity.id
_entity.type
_entity.pdbx_description
1 polymer ?
#
loop_
_entity_poly.entity_id
_entity_poly.type
_entity_poly.pdbx_seq_one_letter_code
_entity_poly.pdbx_strand_id
1 'polypeptide(L)'
;MRRAFFPTLLLVLACTGHRRLYYLRSELPILEGRFDLAVVPGPWPHDNVPSVVSDTATVPDDLVLPTLRTLMALPGATDACDPNTGRPRPDASEYCVAIYKTPQDWRVSWPIRNLLNERNACQPPFGGVEDESFGREVPIVGFAHNHPCGTLMSGPDLTQFPALKMADGLWTMVSYAASPSGRLARDSHNQLIPAWAWLATGHKDEPRFYKWNPAGEVFRWKEDTTQWEFQALCHPQEASGLRGPRTLLPRCSPTLKW
;
A
#
# COMPACT_ATOMS: atom_id res chain seq x y z
N MET A 1 -2.49 49.88 -50.95
CA MET A 1 -1.57 49.29 -49.95
C MET A 1 -2.37 48.35 -49.06
N ARG A 2 -2.19 47.04 -49.20
CA ARG A 2 -2.94 46.01 -48.44
C ARG A 2 -2.29 45.83 -47.05
N ARG A 3 -3.07 46.02 -45.98
CA ARG A 3 -2.67 45.70 -44.61
C ARG A 3 -2.72 44.19 -44.41
N ALA A 4 -1.57 43.58 -44.15
CA ALA A 4 -1.47 42.20 -43.71
C ALA A 4 -1.82 42.11 -42.22
N PHE A 5 -2.88 41.37 -41.89
CA PHE A 5 -3.16 40.90 -40.54
C PHE A 5 -2.26 39.69 -40.26
N PHE A 6 -1.32 39.82 -39.32
CA PHE A 6 -0.65 38.69 -38.69
C PHE A 6 -1.43 38.34 -37.42
N PRO A 7 -2.04 37.13 -37.31
CA PRO A 7 -2.45 36.63 -36.02
C PRO A 7 -1.21 36.03 -35.34
N THR A 8 -0.78 36.66 -34.25
CA THR A 8 0.21 36.12 -33.33
C THR A 8 -0.41 34.88 -32.66
N LEU A 9 -0.06 33.70 -33.15
CA LEU A 9 -0.44 32.43 -32.54
C LEU A 9 0.39 32.26 -31.24
N LEU A 10 -0.17 32.73 -30.12
CA LEU A 10 0.31 32.41 -28.78
C LEU A 10 0.03 30.91 -28.51
N LEU A 11 0.99 30.06 -28.87
CA LEU A 11 1.10 28.71 -28.32
C LEU A 11 1.49 28.84 -26.85
N VAL A 12 0.47 28.91 -25.99
CA VAL A 12 0.64 28.62 -24.56
C VAL A 12 0.96 27.14 -24.47
N LEU A 13 2.25 26.82 -24.40
CA LEU A 13 2.74 25.54 -23.90
C LEU A 13 2.24 25.40 -22.46
N ALA A 14 1.05 24.83 -22.31
CA ALA A 14 0.64 24.24 -21.06
C ALA A 14 1.61 23.08 -20.80
N CYS A 15 2.69 23.37 -20.11
CA CYS A 15 3.41 22.38 -19.34
C CYS A 15 2.42 21.86 -18.29
N THR A 16 1.56 20.91 -18.67
CA THR A 16 0.93 20.00 -17.74
C THR A 16 2.09 19.21 -17.13
N GLY A 17 2.72 19.81 -16.12
CA GLY A 17 3.72 19.15 -15.31
C GLY A 17 3.15 17.79 -14.96
N HIS A 18 3.85 16.73 -15.34
CA HIS A 18 3.40 15.37 -15.07
C HIS A 18 3.10 15.30 -13.58
N ARG A 19 1.81 15.24 -13.23
CA ARG A 19 1.36 15.15 -11.84
C ARG A 19 1.98 13.85 -11.34
N ARG A 20 2.95 13.95 -10.41
CA ARG A 20 3.65 12.78 -9.87
C ARG A 20 2.58 11.77 -9.41
N LEU A 21 2.77 10.49 -9.73
CA LEU A 21 1.83 9.43 -9.36
C LEU A 21 2.34 8.58 -8.20
N TYR A 22 3.66 8.48 -8.05
CA TYR A 22 4.34 7.64 -7.08
C TYR A 22 5.77 8.15 -6.82
N TYR A 23 6.41 7.58 -5.81
CA TYR A 23 7.84 7.71 -5.55
C TYR A 23 8.55 6.41 -5.84
N LEU A 24 9.81 6.49 -6.29
CA LEU A 24 10.74 5.37 -6.22
C LEU A 24 11.33 5.32 -4.81
N ARG A 25 11.63 4.12 -4.33
CA ARG A 25 12.23 3.93 -3.01
C ARG A 25 13.54 4.73 -2.84
N SER A 26 14.34 4.84 -3.89
CA SER A 26 15.60 5.60 -3.92
C SER A 26 15.43 7.12 -3.81
N GLU A 27 14.22 7.64 -4.04
CA GLU A 27 13.91 9.07 -3.87
C GLU A 27 13.56 9.43 -2.42
N LEU A 28 13.35 8.43 -1.56
CA LEU A 28 12.83 8.64 -0.22
C LEU A 28 13.96 8.79 0.82
N PRO A 29 13.78 9.64 1.84
CA PRO A 29 14.64 9.65 3.01
C PRO A 29 14.70 8.28 3.67
N ILE A 30 15.91 7.85 4.04
CA ILE A 30 16.16 6.57 4.71
C ILE A 30 16.66 6.83 6.13
N LEU A 31 16.03 6.21 7.12
CA LEU A 31 16.48 6.29 8.51
C LEU A 31 17.59 5.27 8.78
N GLU A 32 18.60 5.69 9.56
CA GLU A 32 19.62 4.79 10.13
C GLU A 32 20.40 3.97 9.08
N GLY A 33 20.45 4.44 7.82
CA GLY A 33 21.09 3.73 6.72
C GLY A 33 20.40 2.40 6.34
N ARG A 34 19.20 2.14 6.87
CA ARG A 34 18.44 0.91 6.67
C ARG A 34 17.41 1.09 5.56
N PHE A 35 17.66 0.49 4.40
CA PHE A 35 16.82 0.70 3.21
C PHE A 35 15.33 0.35 3.41
N ASP A 36 15.00 -0.54 4.35
CA ASP A 36 13.64 -0.89 4.79
C ASP A 36 12.95 0.23 5.61
N LEU A 37 13.70 1.15 6.22
CA LEU A 37 13.21 2.29 6.99
C LEU A 37 13.08 3.57 6.15
N ALA A 38 12.48 3.48 4.98
CA ALA A 38 12.16 4.68 4.21
C ALA A 38 10.97 5.44 4.83
N VAL A 39 11.03 6.77 4.74
CA VAL A 39 9.95 7.69 5.12
C VAL A 39 9.26 8.17 3.85
N VAL A 40 7.96 7.97 3.75
CA VAL A 40 7.18 8.37 2.57
C VAL A 40 6.36 9.63 2.85
N PRO A 41 6.15 10.55 1.90
CA PRO A 41 5.26 11.68 2.10
C PRO A 41 3.79 11.26 2.25
N GLY A 42 2.99 12.08 2.92
CA GLY A 42 1.52 11.96 2.97
C GLY A 42 0.84 13.32 3.22
N PRO A 43 -0.48 13.45 2.96
CA PRO A 43 -1.32 12.47 2.28
C PRO A 43 -1.04 12.40 0.77
N TRP A 44 -1.54 11.35 0.11
CA TRP A 44 -1.54 11.24 -1.34
C TRP A 44 -2.65 12.11 -1.96
N PRO A 45 -2.33 13.20 -2.68
CA PRO A 45 -3.32 14.14 -3.23
C PRO A 45 -3.89 13.62 -4.56
N HIS A 46 -4.52 12.45 -4.52
CA HIS A 46 -5.19 11.84 -5.66
C HIS A 46 -6.70 12.04 -5.56
N ASP A 47 -7.33 12.46 -6.66
CA ASP A 47 -8.74 12.88 -6.67
C ASP A 47 -9.73 11.76 -6.24
N ASN A 48 -9.31 10.48 -6.38
CA ASN A 48 -10.06 9.29 -5.95
C ASN A 48 -9.64 8.70 -4.59
N VAL A 49 -8.67 9.29 -3.89
CA VAL A 49 -8.20 8.79 -2.60
C VAL A 49 -8.56 9.82 -1.53
N PRO A 50 -9.66 9.62 -0.79
CA PRO A 50 -10.12 10.61 0.17
C PRO A 50 -9.26 10.61 1.44
N SER A 51 -9.38 11.68 2.23
CA SER A 51 -9.16 11.60 3.66
C SER A 51 -10.52 11.39 4.34
N VAL A 52 -10.61 10.50 5.32
CA VAL A 52 -11.89 10.11 5.92
C VAL A 52 -11.93 10.53 7.38
N VAL A 53 -12.86 11.42 7.73
CA VAL A 53 -13.10 11.82 9.13
C VAL A 53 -13.87 10.72 9.84
N SER A 54 -13.22 10.06 10.80
CA SER A 54 -13.86 9.05 11.65
C SER A 54 -13.09 8.84 12.95
N ASP A 55 -13.83 8.73 14.05
CA ASP A 55 -13.32 8.44 15.39
C ASP A 55 -13.36 6.95 15.74
N THR A 56 -13.74 6.08 14.80
CA THR A 56 -13.76 4.63 15.00
C THR A 56 -12.34 4.07 15.15
N ALA A 57 -12.20 2.94 15.85
CA ALA A 57 -10.95 2.17 15.88
C ALA A 57 -10.71 1.38 14.58
N THR A 58 -11.77 1.19 13.78
CA THR A 58 -11.72 0.45 12.53
C THR A 58 -11.34 1.37 11.38
N VAL A 59 -10.44 0.89 10.53
CA VAL A 59 -10.03 1.56 9.30
C VAL A 59 -11.23 1.68 8.36
N PRO A 60 -11.58 2.89 7.89
CA PRO A 60 -12.77 3.09 7.06
C PRO A 60 -12.65 2.43 5.67
N ASP A 61 -13.69 1.73 5.23
CA ASP A 61 -13.70 1.06 3.92
C ASP A 61 -13.78 2.03 2.74
N ASP A 62 -14.38 3.21 2.96
CA ASP A 62 -14.41 4.37 2.07
C ASP A 62 -13.04 5.06 1.91
N LEU A 63 -12.06 4.73 2.77
CA LEU A 63 -10.65 5.04 2.54
C LEU A 63 -9.96 3.92 1.76
N VAL A 64 -10.14 2.68 2.22
CA VAL A 64 -9.41 1.51 1.74
C VAL A 64 -9.77 1.16 0.30
N LEU A 65 -11.04 1.01 -0.03
CA LEU A 65 -11.45 0.52 -1.36
C LEU A 65 -11.08 1.49 -2.48
N PRO A 66 -11.28 2.83 -2.35
CA PRO A 66 -10.82 3.77 -3.37
C PRO A 66 -9.29 3.77 -3.51
N THR A 67 -8.56 3.58 -2.41
CA THR A 67 -7.09 3.43 -2.44
C THR A 67 -6.68 2.21 -3.24
N LEU A 68 -7.24 1.03 -2.95
CA LEU A 68 -6.91 -0.21 -3.65
C LEU A 68 -7.24 -0.13 -5.15
N ARG A 69 -8.40 0.45 -5.51
CA ARG A 69 -8.76 0.69 -6.91
C ARG A 69 -7.78 1.64 -7.60
N THR A 70 -7.37 2.71 -6.91
CA THR A 70 -6.43 3.69 -7.47
C THR A 70 -5.04 3.08 -7.65
N LEU A 71 -4.57 2.22 -6.73
CA LEU A 71 -3.33 1.48 -6.91
C LEU A 71 -3.35 0.61 -8.17
N MET A 72 -4.45 -0.11 -8.43
CA MET A 72 -4.58 -0.93 -9.64
C MET A 72 -4.58 -0.11 -10.94
N ALA A 73 -4.95 1.17 -10.88
CA ALA A 73 -4.92 2.06 -12.04
C ALA A 73 -3.51 2.62 -12.34
N LEU A 74 -2.53 2.42 -11.46
CA LEU A 74 -1.16 2.89 -11.67
C LEU A 74 -0.46 2.09 -12.79
N PRO A 75 0.52 2.71 -13.49
CA PRO A 75 1.23 2.04 -14.58
C PRO A 75 1.84 0.70 -14.18
N GLY A 76 1.50 -0.36 -14.90
CA GLY A 76 2.02 -1.72 -14.65
C GLY A 76 1.49 -2.41 -13.39
N ALA A 77 0.47 -1.84 -12.73
CA ALA A 77 -0.07 -2.37 -11.47
C ALA A 77 -1.07 -3.53 -11.64
N THR A 78 -1.55 -3.79 -12.84
CA THR A 78 -2.56 -4.83 -13.14
C THR A 78 -2.37 -5.30 -14.57
N ASP A 79 -2.77 -6.55 -14.86
CA ASP A 79 -2.67 -7.16 -16.19
C ASP A 79 -1.26 -7.11 -16.78
N ALA A 80 -0.24 -7.15 -15.91
CA ALA A 80 1.17 -7.02 -16.28
C ALA A 80 1.92 -8.35 -16.32
N CYS A 81 1.19 -9.46 -16.45
CA CYS A 81 1.77 -10.76 -16.69
C CYS A 81 1.87 -11.06 -18.18
N ASP A 82 2.91 -11.78 -18.58
CA ASP A 82 3.05 -12.32 -19.92
C ASP A 82 2.07 -13.50 -20.08
N PRO A 83 1.17 -13.46 -21.08
CA PRO A 83 0.09 -14.45 -21.21
C PRO A 83 0.61 -15.85 -21.57
N ASN A 84 1.83 -15.96 -22.13
CA ASN A 84 2.39 -17.25 -22.55
C ASN A 84 3.11 -17.97 -21.40
N THR A 85 3.73 -17.20 -20.50
CA THR A 85 4.59 -17.73 -19.44
C THR A 85 4.00 -17.57 -18.04
N GLY A 86 2.98 -16.72 -17.87
CA GLY A 86 2.43 -16.34 -16.56
C GLY A 86 3.43 -15.58 -15.68
N ARG A 87 4.55 -15.11 -16.25
CA ARG A 87 5.57 -14.36 -15.52
C ARG A 87 5.31 -12.87 -15.61
N PRO A 88 5.73 -12.08 -14.62
CA PRO A 88 5.70 -10.63 -14.72
C PRO A 88 6.42 -10.12 -15.97
N ARG A 89 5.78 -9.22 -16.72
CA ARG A 89 6.41 -8.46 -17.79
C ARG A 89 7.41 -7.44 -17.23
N PRO A 90 8.33 -6.89 -18.03
CA PRO A 90 9.30 -5.90 -17.56
C PRO A 90 8.68 -4.61 -16.99
N ASP A 91 7.45 -4.27 -17.38
CA ASP A 91 6.70 -3.12 -16.88
C ASP A 91 5.89 -3.43 -15.60
N ALA A 92 5.81 -4.69 -15.19
CA ALA A 92 5.05 -5.12 -14.02
C ALA A 92 5.60 -4.48 -12.74
N SER A 93 4.70 -3.80 -12.02
CA SER A 93 5.04 -2.95 -10.90
C SER A 93 4.16 -3.27 -9.70
N GLU A 94 4.80 -3.37 -8.54
CA GLU A 94 4.10 -3.34 -7.27
C GLU A 94 4.24 -1.95 -6.65
N TYR A 95 3.14 -1.50 -6.08
CA TYR A 95 2.98 -0.25 -5.37
C TYR A 95 2.53 -0.57 -3.96
N CYS A 96 3.10 0.13 -2.98
CA CYS A 96 2.68 0.01 -1.59
C CYS A 96 2.52 1.39 -0.97
N VAL A 97 1.53 1.48 -0.10
CA VAL A 97 1.16 2.68 0.64
C VAL A 97 1.02 2.33 2.12
N ALA A 98 1.24 3.31 2.97
CA ALA A 98 0.85 3.26 4.38
C ALA A 98 -0.53 3.88 4.56
N ILE A 99 -1.39 3.21 5.32
CA ILE A 99 -2.62 3.76 5.86
C ILE A 99 -2.34 4.20 7.30
N TYR A 100 -2.66 5.45 7.60
CA TYR A 100 -2.32 6.08 8.87
C TYR A 100 -3.48 6.92 9.40
N LYS A 101 -3.46 7.16 10.71
CA LYS A 101 -4.48 7.96 11.40
C LYS A 101 -3.85 9.27 11.89
N THR A 102 -4.49 10.39 11.59
CA THR A 102 -4.18 11.68 12.20
C THR A 102 -5.14 11.94 13.37
N PRO A 103 -4.91 13.00 14.16
CA PRO A 103 -5.90 13.45 15.15
C PRO A 103 -7.28 13.82 14.56
N GLN A 104 -7.39 14.02 13.24
CA GLN A 104 -8.60 14.54 12.59
C GLN A 104 -9.28 13.50 11.69
N ASP A 105 -8.50 12.65 11.04
CA ASP A 105 -8.96 11.83 9.93
C ASP A 105 -8.04 10.63 9.68
N TRP A 106 -8.45 9.78 8.75
CA TRP A 106 -7.66 8.70 8.20
C TRP A 106 -7.14 9.09 6.82
N ARG A 107 -5.88 8.73 6.55
CA ARG A 107 -5.16 9.14 5.33
C ARG A 107 -4.31 8.01 4.78
N VAL A 108 -3.85 8.21 3.55
CA VAL A 108 -2.97 7.28 2.83
C VAL A 108 -1.73 8.02 2.36
N SER A 109 -0.57 7.38 2.50
CA SER A 109 0.68 7.93 2.01
C SER A 109 0.76 7.90 0.49
N TRP A 110 1.73 8.62 -0.07
CA TRP A 110 2.09 8.44 -1.46
C TRP A 110 2.48 6.98 -1.77
N PRO A 111 2.20 6.45 -2.99
CA PRO A 111 2.63 5.12 -3.39
C PRO A 111 4.14 5.05 -3.60
N ILE A 112 4.75 3.95 -3.16
CA ILE A 112 6.14 3.58 -3.46
C ILE A 112 6.12 2.51 -4.55
N ARG A 113 6.73 2.79 -5.69
CA ARG A 113 6.85 1.83 -6.80
C ARG A 113 8.11 1.00 -6.67
N ASN A 114 8.00 -0.31 -6.87
CA ASN A 114 9.10 -1.23 -7.15
C ASN A 114 8.77 -2.10 -8.35
N LEU A 115 9.75 -2.38 -9.21
CA LEU A 115 9.55 -3.32 -10.32
C LEU A 115 9.65 -4.76 -9.81
N LEU A 116 8.89 -5.67 -10.40
CA LEU A 116 8.90 -7.07 -9.96
C LEU A 116 10.23 -7.81 -10.23
N ASN A 117 11.03 -7.32 -11.17
CA ASN A 117 12.37 -7.83 -11.43
C ASN A 117 13.44 -7.27 -10.47
N GLU A 118 13.09 -6.32 -9.59
CA GLU A 118 13.98 -5.77 -8.58
C GLU A 118 14.00 -6.63 -7.30
N ARG A 119 15.11 -6.53 -6.56
CA ARG A 119 15.21 -7.14 -5.23
C ARG A 119 14.22 -6.42 -4.29
N ASN A 120 13.11 -7.09 -4.01
CA ASN A 120 12.08 -6.78 -3.01
C ASN A 120 10.89 -6.04 -3.61
N ALA A 121 10.07 -6.83 -4.32
CA ALA A 121 8.64 -6.61 -4.53
C ALA A 121 8.01 -6.15 -3.20
N CYS A 122 7.05 -5.24 -3.29
CA CYS A 122 6.97 -3.97 -2.59
C CYS A 122 7.49 -3.92 -1.15
N GLN A 123 8.33 -2.93 -0.83
CA GLN A 123 8.77 -2.66 0.53
C GLN A 123 7.96 -1.54 1.17
N PRO A 124 7.19 -1.83 2.24
CA PRO A 124 6.48 -0.80 2.99
C PRO A 124 7.42 0.28 3.54
N PRO A 125 6.93 1.51 3.77
CA PRO A 125 7.68 2.57 4.42
C PRO A 125 7.74 2.35 5.94
N PHE A 126 8.58 1.41 6.41
CA PHE A 126 8.70 1.15 7.85
C PHE A 126 9.28 2.33 8.64
N GLY A 127 9.91 3.30 7.97
CA GLY A 127 10.34 4.55 8.60
C GLY A 127 9.18 5.52 8.91
N GLY A 128 7.97 5.23 8.41
CA GLY A 128 6.77 6.01 8.67
C GLY A 128 6.35 6.92 7.50
N VAL A 129 5.44 7.83 7.81
CA VAL A 129 4.89 8.82 6.87
C VAL A 129 5.23 10.21 7.37
N GLU A 130 5.82 11.05 6.53
CA GLU A 130 5.92 12.49 6.77
C GLU A 130 4.62 13.14 6.29
N ASP A 131 3.64 13.27 7.19
CA ASP A 131 2.38 13.94 6.88
C ASP A 131 2.57 15.46 6.81
N GLU A 132 2.01 16.10 5.78
CA GLU A 132 2.18 17.54 5.55
C GLU A 132 1.66 18.44 6.68
N SER A 133 0.69 17.95 7.48
CA SER A 133 0.04 18.68 8.55
C SER A 133 0.51 18.25 9.95
N PHE A 134 0.81 16.97 10.13
CA PHE A 134 1.09 16.35 11.43
C PHE A 134 2.52 15.81 11.57
N GLY A 135 3.33 15.91 10.51
CA GLY A 135 4.70 15.44 10.47
C GLY A 135 4.83 13.92 10.59
N ARG A 136 6.02 13.48 10.97
CA ARG A 136 6.43 12.06 10.99
C ARG A 136 5.81 11.17 12.07
N GLU A 137 5.15 11.78 13.04
CA GLU A 137 4.77 11.11 14.28
C GLU A 137 3.34 10.57 14.28
N VAL A 138 2.75 10.48 13.09
CA VAL A 138 1.45 9.84 12.84
C VAL A 138 1.55 8.32 12.98
N PRO A 139 0.60 7.66 13.66
CA PRO A 139 0.58 6.21 13.75
C PRO A 139 0.19 5.56 12.43
N ILE A 140 1.03 4.64 11.97
CA ILE A 140 0.75 3.76 10.84
C ILE A 140 -0.11 2.62 11.32
N VAL A 141 -1.27 2.43 10.70
CA VAL A 141 -2.21 1.35 11.04
C VAL A 141 -1.95 0.12 10.19
N GLY A 142 -1.42 0.31 8.99
CA GLY A 142 -1.21 -0.82 8.10
C GLY A 142 -0.68 -0.43 6.74
N PHE A 143 -0.57 -1.44 5.88
CA PHE A 143 -0.03 -1.28 4.53
C PHE A 143 -0.97 -1.90 3.50
N ALA A 144 -1.13 -1.23 2.38
CA ALA A 144 -1.84 -1.76 1.23
C ALA A 144 -0.90 -1.86 0.03
N HIS A 145 -1.03 -2.92 -0.77
CA HIS A 145 -0.27 -3.08 -2.00
C HIS A 145 -1.08 -3.77 -3.11
N ASN A 146 -0.50 -3.84 -4.31
CA ASN A 146 -1.08 -4.58 -5.44
C ASN A 146 -0.20 -5.75 -5.88
N HIS A 147 -0.82 -6.75 -6.52
CA HIS A 147 -0.14 -7.79 -7.28
C HIS A 147 -0.46 -7.65 -8.78
N PRO A 148 0.51 -7.29 -9.64
CA PRO A 148 0.24 -6.92 -11.02
C PRO A 148 -0.06 -8.12 -11.94
N CYS A 149 0.16 -9.33 -11.46
CA CYS A 149 -0.10 -10.58 -12.15
C CYS A 149 -1.36 -11.30 -11.65
N GLY A 150 -2.19 -10.63 -10.85
CA GLY A 150 -3.44 -11.21 -10.36
C GLY A 150 -3.26 -12.34 -9.33
N THR A 151 -2.05 -12.48 -8.76
CA THR A 151 -1.71 -13.51 -7.78
C THR A 151 -2.34 -13.22 -6.41
N LEU A 152 -2.60 -14.28 -5.64
CA LEU A 152 -2.99 -14.17 -4.24
C LEU A 152 -1.84 -13.63 -3.37
N MET A 153 -2.14 -13.32 -2.11
CA MET A 153 -1.15 -12.96 -1.11
C MET A 153 -0.06 -14.02 -0.95
N SER A 154 1.18 -13.56 -0.85
CA SER A 154 2.35 -14.37 -0.62
C SER A 154 2.58 -14.64 0.88
N GLY A 155 3.39 -15.64 1.23
CA GLY A 155 3.85 -15.82 2.62
C GLY A 155 4.48 -14.55 3.21
N PRO A 156 5.40 -13.87 2.51
CA PRO A 156 5.94 -12.57 2.93
C PRO A 156 4.89 -11.48 3.19
N ASP A 157 3.79 -11.43 2.44
CA ASP A 157 2.74 -10.40 2.65
C ASP A 157 2.10 -10.52 4.03
N LEU A 158 1.94 -11.76 4.52
CA LEU A 158 1.33 -12.05 5.82
C LEU A 158 2.17 -11.61 7.01
N THR A 159 3.41 -11.17 6.80
CA THR A 159 4.32 -10.77 7.87
C THR A 159 4.64 -9.28 7.88
N GLN A 160 4.11 -8.49 6.95
CA GLN A 160 4.39 -7.07 6.88
C GLN A 160 3.35 -6.27 7.70
N PHE A 161 3.77 -5.79 8.87
CA PHE A 161 2.95 -4.95 9.76
C PHE A 161 3.76 -3.75 10.25
N PRO A 162 3.10 -2.69 10.78
CA PRO A 162 3.80 -1.51 11.27
C PRO A 162 5.00 -1.87 12.15
N ALA A 163 6.09 -1.11 11.97
CA ALA A 163 7.29 -1.25 12.78
C ALA A 163 7.49 0.01 13.61
N LEU A 164 8.06 -0.16 14.80
CA LEU A 164 8.39 0.95 15.68
C LEU A 164 9.78 0.78 16.27
N LYS A 165 10.38 1.89 16.68
CA LYS A 165 11.65 1.90 17.40
C LYS A 165 11.42 1.72 18.90
N MET A 166 12.04 0.69 19.46
CA MET A 166 12.04 0.36 20.88
C MET A 166 13.00 1.28 21.65
N ALA A 167 12.88 1.31 22.98
CA ALA A 167 13.72 2.15 23.85
C ALA A 167 15.22 1.80 23.78
N ASP A 168 15.55 0.55 23.46
CA ASP A 168 16.93 0.08 23.22
C ASP A 168 17.45 0.42 21.81
N GLY A 169 16.63 1.08 21.00
CA GLY A 169 16.94 1.50 19.63
C GLY A 169 16.64 0.45 18.56
N LEU A 170 16.17 -0.74 18.91
CA LEU A 170 15.82 -1.78 17.94
C LEU A 170 14.47 -1.51 17.29
N TRP A 171 14.37 -1.77 15.99
CA TRP A 171 13.09 -1.72 15.28
C TRP A 171 12.40 -3.07 15.33
N THR A 172 11.14 -3.08 15.76
CA THR A 172 10.32 -4.29 15.82
C THR A 172 9.00 -4.09 15.11
N MET A 173 8.54 -5.12 14.39
CA MET A 173 7.18 -5.16 13.87
C MET A 173 6.20 -5.41 15.02
N VAL A 174 5.00 -4.84 14.92
CA VAL A 174 3.96 -4.90 15.93
C VAL A 174 2.59 -5.15 15.33
N SER A 175 1.72 -5.79 16.10
CA SER A 175 0.35 -6.13 15.70
C SER A 175 -0.67 -4.99 15.83
N TYR A 176 -0.18 -3.76 16.09
CA TYR A 176 -1.00 -2.59 16.41
C TYR A 176 -0.50 -1.37 15.66
N ALA A 177 -1.38 -0.39 15.50
CA ALA A 177 -1.02 0.89 14.93
C ALA A 177 0.07 1.57 15.78
N ALA A 178 1.13 2.06 15.14
CA ALA A 178 2.29 2.60 15.84
C ALA A 178 2.93 3.78 15.10
N SER A 179 3.42 4.76 15.86
CA SER A 179 4.32 5.78 15.34
C SER A 179 5.76 5.26 15.27
N PRO A 180 6.60 5.80 14.37
CA PRO A 180 8.01 5.41 14.25
C PRO A 180 8.80 5.53 15.57
N SER A 181 8.45 6.49 16.43
CA SER A 181 9.09 6.71 17.74
C SER A 181 8.70 5.72 18.84
N GLY A 182 7.80 4.76 18.58
CA GLY A 182 7.43 3.73 19.56
C GLY A 182 6.10 3.96 20.27
N ARG A 183 5.27 4.90 19.83
CA ARG A 183 3.95 5.14 20.45
C ARG A 183 2.88 4.32 19.78
N LEU A 184 2.16 3.52 20.56
CA LEU A 184 0.99 2.79 20.07
C LEU A 184 -0.24 3.68 20.03
N ALA A 185 -1.00 3.61 18.95
CA ALA A 185 -2.24 4.36 18.80
C ALA A 185 -3.39 3.70 19.57
N ARG A 186 -4.28 4.55 20.08
CA ARG A 186 -5.47 4.13 20.81
C ARG A 186 -6.70 4.82 20.26
N ASP A 187 -7.84 4.16 20.38
CA ASP A 187 -9.15 4.71 20.04
C ASP A 187 -9.71 5.59 21.17
N SER A 188 -10.92 6.10 20.98
CA SER A 188 -11.64 6.92 21.98
C SER A 188 -11.98 6.18 23.27
N HIS A 189 -11.91 4.85 23.29
CA HIS A 189 -12.10 3.99 24.47
C HIS A 189 -10.77 3.54 25.08
N ASN A 190 -9.65 4.15 24.66
CA ASN A 190 -8.30 3.83 25.11
C ASN A 190 -7.84 2.40 24.76
N GLN A 191 -8.49 1.74 23.80
CA GLN A 191 -8.10 0.43 23.28
C GLN A 191 -7.05 0.58 22.17
N LEU A 192 -6.13 -0.37 22.08
CA LEU A 192 -5.14 -0.37 21.01
C LEU A 192 -5.83 -0.57 19.66
N ILE A 193 -5.46 0.24 18.66
CA ILE A 193 -5.95 0.09 17.29
C ILE A 193 -5.20 -1.08 16.63
N PRO A 194 -5.88 -2.16 16.22
CA PRO A 194 -5.22 -3.30 15.57
C PRO A 194 -4.60 -2.92 14.23
N ALA A 195 -3.47 -3.53 13.90
CA ALA A 195 -2.88 -3.38 12.58
C ALA A 195 -3.63 -4.23 11.53
N TRP A 196 -3.58 -3.78 10.28
CA TRP A 196 -4.18 -4.48 9.14
C TRP A 196 -3.28 -4.39 7.91
N ALA A 197 -3.50 -5.27 6.95
CA ALA A 197 -2.88 -5.19 5.65
C ALA A 197 -3.89 -5.50 4.55
N TRP A 198 -3.67 -4.98 3.35
CA TRP A 198 -4.58 -5.08 2.22
C TRP A 198 -3.88 -5.39 0.91
N LEU A 199 -4.58 -6.13 0.05
CA LEU A 199 -4.10 -6.49 -1.28
C LEU A 199 -5.15 -6.15 -2.33
N ALA A 200 -4.70 -5.48 -3.39
CA ALA A 200 -5.43 -5.35 -4.65
C ALA A 200 -4.84 -6.29 -5.71
N THR A 201 -5.68 -7.14 -6.30
CA THR A 201 -5.24 -8.15 -7.28
C THR A 201 -6.36 -8.45 -8.28
N GLY A 202 -6.16 -9.42 -9.16
CA GLY A 202 -7.08 -9.74 -10.25
C GLY A 202 -6.83 -8.95 -11.53
N HIS A 203 -7.88 -8.86 -12.35
CA HIS A 203 -7.89 -8.11 -13.61
C HIS A 203 -8.44 -6.71 -13.38
N LYS A 204 -8.14 -5.77 -14.29
CA LYS A 204 -8.68 -4.41 -14.18
C LYS A 204 -10.21 -4.38 -14.16
N ASP A 205 -10.84 -5.25 -14.95
CA ASP A 205 -12.30 -5.34 -15.06
C ASP A 205 -12.93 -6.29 -14.03
N GLU A 206 -12.11 -7.07 -13.32
CA GLU A 206 -12.54 -8.00 -12.27
C GLU A 206 -11.55 -7.94 -11.08
N PRO A 207 -11.53 -6.81 -10.36
CA PRO A 207 -10.60 -6.65 -9.25
C PRO A 207 -11.02 -7.50 -8.05
N ARG A 208 -10.03 -7.99 -7.32
CA ARG A 208 -10.20 -8.71 -6.06
C ARG A 208 -9.45 -7.95 -4.98
N PHE A 209 -10.15 -7.66 -3.89
CA PHE A 209 -9.58 -7.00 -2.72
C PHE A 209 -9.59 -7.95 -1.54
N TYR A 210 -8.45 -8.02 -0.86
CA TYR A 210 -8.28 -8.79 0.36
C TYR A 210 -7.79 -7.91 1.49
N LYS A 211 -8.12 -8.28 2.72
CA LYS A 211 -7.47 -7.76 3.92
C LYS A 211 -7.15 -8.87 4.90
N TRP A 212 -6.15 -8.67 5.72
CA TRP A 212 -5.82 -9.59 6.80
C TRP A 212 -5.27 -8.88 8.03
N ASN A 213 -5.35 -9.56 9.15
CA ASN A 213 -4.82 -9.09 10.42
C ASN A 213 -3.60 -9.91 10.87
N PRO A 214 -2.91 -9.51 11.95
CA PRO A 214 -1.75 -10.23 12.49
C PRO A 214 -2.04 -11.65 12.96
N ALA A 215 -3.31 -12.01 13.21
CA ALA A 215 -3.69 -13.38 13.52
C ALA A 215 -3.77 -14.27 12.27
N GLY A 216 -3.64 -13.69 11.07
CA GLY A 216 -3.73 -14.42 9.81
C GLY A 216 -5.16 -14.61 9.30
N GLU A 217 -6.16 -13.94 9.90
CA GLU A 217 -7.53 -14.00 9.40
C GLU A 217 -7.63 -13.20 8.10
N VAL A 218 -7.97 -13.87 7.01
CA VAL A 218 -8.06 -13.29 5.68
C VAL A 218 -9.51 -13.10 5.30
N PHE A 219 -9.81 -11.91 4.79
CA PHE A 219 -11.14 -11.51 4.30
C PHE A 219 -11.05 -11.06 2.85
N ARG A 220 -12.12 -11.29 2.10
CA ARG A 220 -12.29 -10.80 0.73
C ARG A 220 -13.45 -9.81 0.70
N TRP A 221 -13.27 -8.72 -0.04
CA TRP A 221 -14.36 -7.78 -0.29
C TRP A 221 -15.40 -8.38 -1.24
N LYS A 222 -16.67 -8.24 -0.87
CA LYS A 222 -17.83 -8.63 -1.67
C LYS A 222 -18.59 -7.38 -2.08
N GLU A 223 -18.46 -6.99 -3.35
CA GLU A 223 -19.05 -5.76 -3.88
C GLU A 223 -20.59 -5.78 -3.81
N ASP A 224 -21.19 -6.94 -4.04
CA ASP A 224 -22.64 -7.16 -4.03
C ASP A 224 -23.28 -6.94 -2.66
N THR A 225 -22.55 -7.28 -1.60
CA THR A 225 -23.02 -7.20 -0.21
C THR A 225 -22.31 -6.11 0.59
N THR A 226 -21.41 -5.36 -0.04
CA THR A 226 -20.62 -4.27 0.56
C THR A 226 -19.98 -4.67 1.89
N GLN A 227 -19.40 -5.86 1.96
CA GLN A 227 -18.83 -6.40 3.20
C GLN A 227 -17.54 -7.18 2.97
N TRP A 228 -16.75 -7.28 4.04
CA TRP A 228 -15.61 -8.17 4.12
C TRP A 228 -16.03 -9.56 4.59
N GLU A 229 -15.98 -10.54 3.70
CA GLU A 229 -16.31 -11.93 4.00
C GLU A 229 -15.03 -12.68 4.41
N PHE A 230 -15.05 -13.32 5.58
CA PHE A 230 -13.97 -14.21 6.01
C PHE A 230 -13.77 -15.34 5.01
N GLN A 231 -12.51 -15.60 4.65
CA GLN A 231 -12.14 -16.63 3.68
C GLN A 231 -11.35 -17.76 4.33
N ALA A 232 -10.33 -17.43 5.13
CA ALA A 232 -9.42 -18.42 5.69
C ALA A 232 -8.59 -17.87 6.85
N LEU A 233 -8.04 -18.78 7.65
CA LEU A 233 -6.90 -18.52 8.51
C LEU A 233 -5.61 -18.93 7.78
N CYS A 234 -4.69 -18.00 7.59
CA CYS A 234 -3.47 -18.21 6.82
C CYS A 234 -2.21 -17.98 7.66
N HIS A 235 -1.22 -18.86 7.48
CA HIS A 235 0.09 -18.74 8.11
C HIS A 235 1.19 -18.65 7.04
N PRO A 236 2.21 -17.78 7.24
CA PRO A 236 3.35 -17.73 6.34
C PRO A 236 4.07 -19.07 6.32
N GLN A 237 4.55 -19.47 5.16
CA GLN A 237 5.46 -20.62 5.05
C GLN A 237 6.90 -20.12 5.21
N GLU A 238 7.63 -20.70 6.15
CA GLU A 238 9.08 -20.52 6.19
C GLU A 238 9.71 -21.16 4.94
N ALA A 239 10.64 -20.44 4.32
CA ALA A 239 11.38 -20.96 3.20
C ALA A 239 12.31 -22.09 3.67
N SER A 240 11.89 -23.34 3.53
CA SER A 240 12.78 -24.49 3.71
C SER A 240 13.57 -24.74 2.41
N GLY A 241 14.85 -24.38 2.38
CA GLY A 241 15.79 -24.70 1.29
C GLY A 241 16.06 -23.56 0.27
N LEU A 242 16.61 -23.91 -0.90
CA LEU A 242 17.09 -22.99 -1.96
C LEU A 242 15.98 -22.26 -2.75
N ARG A 243 14.70 -22.40 -2.39
CA ARG A 243 13.59 -21.73 -3.11
C ARG A 243 13.41 -20.31 -2.59
N GLY A 244 13.37 -19.35 -3.51
CA GLY A 244 13.15 -17.94 -3.18
C GLY A 244 11.82 -17.71 -2.45
N PRO A 245 11.78 -16.83 -1.43
CA PRO A 245 10.67 -16.70 -0.47
C PRO A 245 9.33 -16.23 -1.08
N ARG A 246 9.33 -15.65 -2.28
CA ARG A 246 8.13 -15.00 -2.87
C ARG A 246 7.15 -15.93 -3.57
N THR A 247 7.57 -17.14 -3.92
CA THR A 247 6.68 -18.12 -4.59
C THR A 247 5.96 -19.03 -3.60
N LEU A 248 6.26 -18.89 -2.30
CA LEU A 248 5.64 -19.69 -1.27
C LEU A 248 4.29 -19.08 -0.92
N LEU A 249 3.24 -19.70 -1.46
CA LEU A 249 1.88 -19.44 -1.03
C LEU A 249 1.74 -19.78 0.47
N PRO A 250 1.00 -18.98 1.23
CA PRO A 250 0.75 -19.27 2.63
C PRO A 250 -0.06 -20.56 2.82
N ARG A 251 0.02 -21.16 4.02
CA ARG A 251 -0.87 -22.26 4.40
C ARG A 251 -2.17 -21.70 4.92
N CYS A 252 -3.24 -21.87 4.15
CA CYS A 252 -4.57 -21.38 4.51
C CYS A 252 -5.53 -22.53 4.81
N SER A 253 -6.36 -22.35 5.84
CA SER A 253 -7.45 -23.25 6.20
C SER A 253 -8.76 -22.47 6.38
N PRO A 254 -9.81 -22.73 5.57
CA PRO A 254 -9.78 -23.54 4.36
C PRO A 254 -8.85 -22.95 3.29
N THR A 255 -8.55 -23.71 2.24
CA THR A 255 -7.74 -23.20 1.13
C THR A 255 -8.43 -21.99 0.48
N LEU A 256 -7.68 -20.89 0.30
CA LEU A 256 -8.17 -19.71 -0.40
C LEU A 256 -8.54 -20.08 -1.85
N LYS A 257 -9.76 -19.72 -2.25
CA LYS A 257 -10.23 -19.89 -3.62
C LYS A 257 -9.71 -18.76 -4.51
N TRP A 258 -9.34 -19.13 -5.74
CA TRP A 258 -8.79 -18.25 -6.79
C TRP A 258 -9.90 -17.54 -7.54
#